data_AF-A0A371GMV9-F1
#
_entry.id   AF-A0A371GMV9-F1
#
_cell.length_a   1.000
_cell.length_b   1.000
_cell.length_c   1.000
_cell.angle_alpha   90.00
_cell.angle_beta   90.00
_cell.angle_gamma   90.00
#
_symmetry.space_group_name_H-M   'P 1'
#
loop_
_entity.id
_entity.type
_entity.pdbx_description
1 polymer ?
#
loop_
_entity_poly.entity_id
_entity_poly.type
_entity_poly.pdbx_seq_one_letter_code
_entity_poly.pdbx_strand_id
1 'polypeptide(L)'
;MFTLVIFKYPAGKENVARVNGSDFINCTVPPTAQVLTSGNHRIVLGSTGKRWYISGVDHHCQMFQKLVIIVLPPEGTWSPISAPAPHGG
;
A
#
# COMPACT_ATOMS: atom_id res chain seq x y z
N MET A 1 -15.89 -3.54 -9.64
CA MET A 1 -15.86 -3.71 -8.18
C MET A 1 -14.61 -3.03 -7.65
N PHE A 2 -14.71 -2.10 -6.69
CA PHE A 2 -13.56 -1.42 -6.12
C PHE A 2 -13.25 -2.00 -4.74
N THR A 3 -11.98 -2.32 -4.47
CA THR A 3 -11.55 -2.72 -3.13
C THR A 3 -11.24 -1.47 -2.30
N LEU A 4 -11.75 -1.44 -1.07
CA LEU A 4 -11.50 -0.36 -0.12
C LEU A 4 -10.64 -0.87 1.03
N VAL A 5 -9.70 -0.03 1.47
CA VAL A 5 -9.10 -0.15 2.80
C VAL A 5 -9.61 0.99 3.68
N ILE A 6 -9.94 0.67 4.93
CA ILE A 6 -10.44 1.63 5.91
C ILE A 6 -9.43 1.73 7.05
N PHE A 7 -8.91 2.93 7.29
CA PHE A 7 -8.09 3.23 8.45
C PHE A 7 -8.92 3.92 9.51
N LYS A 8 -9.08 3.26 10.67
CA LYS A 8 -9.78 3.78 11.84
C LYS A 8 -8.81 3.98 13.00
N TYR A 9 -8.82 5.16 13.59
CA TYR A 9 -7.98 5.52 14.74
C TYR A 9 -8.53 6.78 15.42
N PRO A 10 -8.18 7.07 16.69
CA PRO A 10 -8.60 8.32 17.33
C PRO A 10 -7.97 9.53 16.62
N ALA A 11 -8.80 10.46 16.15
CA ALA A 11 -8.33 11.66 15.48
C ALA A 11 -7.39 12.48 16.38
N GLY A 12 -6.30 13.00 15.81
CA GLY A 12 -5.30 13.78 16.55
C GLY A 12 -4.35 12.97 17.46
N LYS A 13 -4.57 11.66 17.61
CA LYS A 13 -3.61 10.75 18.29
C LYS A 13 -2.79 9.94 17.32
N GLU A 14 -3.34 9.71 16.14
CA GLU A 14 -2.75 8.90 15.09
C GLU A 14 -2.96 9.56 13.75
N ASN A 15 -2.14 9.15 12.78
CA ASN A 15 -2.30 9.53 11.40
C ASN A 15 -1.91 8.37 10.48
N VAL A 16 -2.20 8.52 9.21
CA VAL A 16 -1.75 7.60 8.16
C VAL A 16 -1.09 8.40 7.06
N ALA A 17 0.20 8.17 6.84
CA ALA A 17 0.95 8.74 5.74
C ALA A 17 1.11 7.70 4.62
N ARG A 18 0.78 8.09 3.38
CA ARG A 18 1.11 7.27 2.20
C ARG A 18 2.56 7.55 1.78
N VAL A 19 3.36 6.50 1.68
CA VAL A 19 4.80 6.58 1.41
C VAL A 19 5.25 5.63 0.28
N ASN A 20 6.52 5.71 -0.11
CA ASN A 20 7.16 4.74 -1.01
C ASN A 20 7.83 3.60 -0.20
N GLY A 21 8.48 2.67 -0.90
CA GLY A 21 9.14 1.52 -0.26
C GLY A 21 10.32 1.86 0.65
N SER A 22 11.18 2.81 0.27
CA SER A 22 12.33 3.21 1.09
C SER A 22 11.88 3.94 2.35
N ASP A 23 10.93 4.84 2.21
CA ASP A 23 10.33 5.60 3.31
C ASP A 23 9.61 4.68 4.29
N PHE A 24 8.98 3.62 3.80
CA PHE A 24 8.35 2.58 4.63
C PHE A 24 9.37 1.78 5.46
N ILE A 25 10.51 1.46 4.88
CA ILE A 25 11.59 0.74 5.58
C ILE A 25 12.19 1.63 6.65
N ASN A 26 12.48 2.88 6.30
CA ASN A 26 13.16 3.86 7.14
C ASN A 26 12.22 4.62 8.09
N CYS A 27 10.90 4.37 8.03
CA CYS A 27 9.89 5.11 8.78
C CYS A 27 10.00 6.63 8.59
N THR A 28 10.17 7.07 7.35
CA THR A 28 10.29 8.49 6.98
C THR A 28 8.98 8.99 6.39
N VAL A 29 8.47 10.12 6.88
CA VAL A 29 7.36 10.83 6.24
C VAL A 29 7.94 12.01 5.45
N PRO A 30 8.03 11.92 4.12
CA PRO A 30 8.54 13.04 3.33
C PRO A 30 7.57 14.23 3.37
N PRO A 31 8.05 15.48 3.19
CA PRO A 31 7.18 16.66 3.21
C PRO A 31 6.04 16.65 2.19
N THR A 32 6.19 15.89 1.11
CA THR A 32 5.18 15.73 0.05
C THR A 32 4.20 14.59 0.31
N ALA A 33 4.33 13.86 1.42
CA ALA A 33 3.43 12.77 1.74
C ALA A 33 2.01 13.29 2.01
N GLN A 34 1.03 12.56 1.48
CA GLN A 34 -0.34 12.76 1.91
C GLN A 34 -0.52 12.15 3.31
N VAL A 35 -0.80 13.01 4.30
CA VAL A 35 -1.05 12.62 5.69
C VAL A 35 -2.53 12.75 6.00
N LEU A 36 -3.13 11.65 6.45
CA LEU A 36 -4.54 11.53 6.80
C LEU A 36 -4.67 11.57 8.33
N THR A 37 -5.56 12.40 8.87
CA THR A 37 -5.63 12.68 10.32
C THR A 37 -7.02 12.55 10.95
N SER A 38 -8.09 12.40 10.15
CA SER A 38 -9.49 12.42 10.64
C SER A 38 -9.94 11.16 11.38
N GLY A 39 -9.13 10.10 11.40
CA GLY A 39 -9.47 8.89 12.16
C GLY A 39 -10.46 7.92 11.50
N ASN A 40 -10.99 8.22 10.32
CA ASN A 40 -11.86 7.29 9.58
C ASN A 40 -11.73 7.50 8.06
N HIS A 41 -10.57 7.16 7.51
CA HIS A 41 -10.29 7.33 6.09
C HIS A 41 -10.58 6.07 5.28
N ARG A 42 -11.27 6.25 4.14
CA ARG A 42 -11.54 5.21 3.15
C ARG A 42 -10.66 5.45 1.92
N ILE A 43 -9.81 4.49 1.58
CA ILE A 43 -8.92 4.59 0.42
C ILE A 43 -9.32 3.54 -0.62
N VAL A 44 -9.51 4.00 -1.86
CA VAL A 44 -9.78 3.13 -3.01
C VAL A 44 -8.48 2.52 -3.52
N LEU A 45 -8.44 1.19 -3.60
CA LEU A 45 -7.34 0.43 -4.19
C LEU A 45 -7.64 0.18 -5.68
N GLY A 46 -7.52 1.23 -6.49
CA GLY A 46 -8.01 1.24 -7.88
C GLY A 46 -7.07 0.63 -8.94
N SER A 47 -5.82 0.30 -8.59
CA SER A 47 -4.86 -0.30 -9.52
C SER A 47 -3.99 -1.32 -8.82
N THR A 48 -3.42 -2.23 -9.60
CA THR A 48 -2.44 -3.21 -9.14
C THR A 48 -1.18 -2.53 -8.62
N GLY A 49 -0.43 -3.27 -7.80
CA GLY A 49 0.84 -2.85 -7.24
C GLY A 49 0.81 -2.62 -5.72
N LYS A 50 1.95 -2.19 -5.19
CA LYS A 50 2.15 -1.99 -3.75
C LYS A 50 1.64 -0.63 -3.30
N ARG A 51 1.04 -0.60 -2.12
CA ARG A 51 0.65 0.61 -1.38
C ARG A 51 1.27 0.53 0.01
N TRP A 52 2.10 1.51 0.37
CA TRP A 52 2.76 1.58 1.67
C TRP A 52 2.16 2.69 2.50
N TYR A 53 1.87 2.37 3.75
CA TYR A 53 1.29 3.27 4.73
C TYR A 53 2.06 3.15 6.04
N ILE A 54 2.34 4.27 6.69
CA ILE A 54 2.98 4.33 8.00
C ILE A 54 2.22 5.30 8.91
N SER A 55 2.32 5.13 10.22
CA SER A 55 2.04 6.23 11.15
C SER A 55 3.24 7.18 11.16
N GLY A 56 2.96 8.48 11.04
CA GLY A 56 3.93 9.56 11.17
C GLY A 56 4.05 10.11 12.59
N VAL A 57 3.37 9.50 13.57
CA VAL A 57 3.56 9.83 14.98
C VAL A 57 4.90 9.24 15.45
N ASP A 58 5.63 9.98 16.28
CA ASP A 58 6.95 9.60 16.75
C ASP A 58 6.96 8.17 17.32
N HIS A 59 7.95 7.37 16.89
CA HIS A 59 8.18 5.97 17.26
C HIS A 59 7.12 4.96 16.81
N HIS A 60 5.93 5.38 16.39
CA HIS A 60 4.84 4.45 16.06
C HIS A 60 5.19 3.52 14.88
N CYS A 61 5.77 4.07 13.81
CA CYS A 61 6.20 3.26 12.67
C CYS A 61 7.33 2.27 13.03
N GLN A 62 8.28 2.70 13.86
CA GLN A 62 9.37 1.89 14.37
C GLN A 62 8.84 0.75 15.25
N MET A 63 7.75 1.00 15.97
CA MET A 63 6.97 0.04 16.76
C MET A 63 5.91 -0.71 15.90
N PHE A 64 6.18 -0.87 14.60
CA PHE A 64 5.42 -1.67 13.65
C PHE A 64 4.02 -1.16 13.29
N GLN A 65 3.66 0.09 13.60
CA GLN A 65 2.43 0.70 13.07
C GLN A 65 2.62 1.14 11.61
N LYS A 66 2.74 0.14 10.74
CA LYS A 66 2.94 0.29 9.30
C LYS A 66 2.28 -0.87 8.55
N LEU A 67 1.76 -0.59 7.36
CA LEU A 67 1.04 -1.55 6.53
C LEU A 67 1.48 -1.45 5.07
N VAL A 68 1.80 -2.60 4.47
CA VAL A 68 1.93 -2.73 3.01
C VAL A 68 0.75 -3.55 2.48
N ILE A 69 0.11 -3.04 1.44
CA ILE A 69 -0.96 -3.73 0.72
C ILE A 69 -0.44 -4.03 -0.68
N ILE A 70 -0.55 -5.28 -1.11
CA ILE A 70 -0.23 -5.71 -2.47
C ILE A 70 -1.55 -5.95 -3.19
N VAL A 71 -1.87 -5.07 -4.15
CA VAL A 71 -3.07 -5.22 -4.98
C VAL A 71 -2.69 -6.08 -6.18
N LEU A 72 -3.24 -7.29 -6.23
CA LEU A 72 -3.05 -8.22 -7.34
C LEU A 72 -3.99 -7.88 -8.50
N PRO A 73 -3.63 -8.23 -9.74
CA PRO A 73 -4.59 -8.20 -10.85
C PRO A 73 -5.78 -9.14 -10.56
N PRO A 74 -6.93 -8.91 -11.20
CA PRO A 74 -8.05 -9.84 -11.12
C PRO A 74 -7.61 -11.26 -11.50
N GLU A 75 -8.14 -12.27 -10.82
CA GLU A 75 -7.85 -13.66 -11.19
C GLU A 75 -8.27 -13.91 -12.65
N GLY A 76 -7.42 -14.61 -13.41
CA GLY A 76 -7.66 -14.93 -14.82
C GLY A 76 -6.96 -14.04 -15.85
N THR A 77 -6.28 -12.96 -15.46
CA THR A 77 -5.44 -12.16 -16.40
C THR A 77 -3.97 -12.59 -16.44
N TRP A 78 -3.61 -13.71 -15.83
CA TRP A 78 -2.30 -14.33 -16.08
C TRP A 78 -2.33 -14.94 -17.48
N SER A 79 -1.78 -14.24 -18.47
CA SER A 79 -1.51 -14.85 -19.76
C SER A 79 -0.56 -16.03 -19.54
N PRO A 80 -0.90 -17.27 -19.97
CA PRO A 80 0.08 -18.33 -19.99
C PRO A 80 1.23 -17.88 -20.88
N ILE A 81 2.46 -17.99 -20.38
CA ILE A 81 3.65 -17.82 -21.21
C ILE A 81 3.51 -18.87 -22.32
N SER A 82 3.35 -18.44 -23.57
CA SER A 82 3.31 -19.36 -24.71
C SER A 82 4.60 -20.15 -24.71
N ALA A 83 4.51 -21.47 -24.58
CA ALA A 83 5.67 -22.35 -24.67
C ALA A 83 6.37 -22.12 -26.02
N PRO A 84 7.71 -22.08 -26.08
CA PRO A 84 8.41 -22.00 -27.35
C PRO A 84 8.03 -23.19 -28.23
N ALA A 85 7.73 -22.93 -29.51
CA ALA A 85 7.36 -23.95 -30.47
C ALA A 85 8.48 -25.02 -30.57
N PRO A 86 8.15 -26.32 -30.66
CA PRO A 86 9.16 -27.33 -30.92
C PRO A 86 9.81 -27.06 -32.27
N HIS A 87 11.15 -27.04 -32.31
CA HIS A 87 11.88 -27.09 -33.56
C HIS A 87 11.70 -28.49 -34.15
N GLY A 88 10.88 -28.61 -35.19
CA GLY A 88 10.68 -29.85 -35.92
C GLY A 88 11.93 -30.27 -36.68
N GLY A 89 12.26 -31.56 -36.58
CA GLY A 89 13.25 -32.29 -37.37
C GLY A 89 12.71 -33.68 -37.67
#